data_AF-A0A835G979-F1
#
_entry.id   AF-A0A835G979-F1
#
_cell.length_a   1.000
_cell.length_b   1.000
_cell.length_c   1.000
_cell.angle_alpha   90.00
_cell.angle_beta   90.00
_cell.angle_gamma   90.00
#
_symmetry.space_group_name_H-M   'P 1'
#
loop_
_entity.id
_entity.type
_entity.pdbx_description
1 polymer ?
#
loop_
_entity_poly.entity_id
_entity_poly.type
_entity_poly.pdbx_seq_one_letter_code
_entity_poly.pdbx_strand_id
1 'polypeptide(L)'
;MSKALISVTLRHLDRAAPSYFAPPVIAAKTITSKATQKKIAECCNILNIPIDSKQDVVRQAFLDLAKKYHPDSGSPEADMDKFVAVENAFRVLSKHNTGVSNKEEVEKIVFDIRHTAPQHRQYLSYEGYGHGTIFQRQKQYTQARAMKAAINVMEHRIEKAVASDKTLMKKGQGYSKKHDIKTKYGFDRLVEDLIQESMSKGEFENLSGKGKPLKNQNNNPYVDFTTHKLNEVLINNGFTPEWITLAKEIDQEIDSLKEEIRSDRMYLGPYPLKEEDVAKWERIYESNKELASSN
;
A
#
# COMPACT_ATOMS: atom_id res chain seq x y z
N MET A 1 -34.69 16.92 -49.62
CA MET A 1 -34.26 18.32 -49.40
C MET A 1 -33.89 18.50 -47.93
N SER A 2 -32.88 19.32 -47.69
CA SER A 2 -31.90 19.34 -46.59
C SER A 2 -32.41 19.29 -45.14
N LYS A 3 -31.73 18.50 -44.30
CA LYS A 3 -31.70 18.65 -42.84
C LYS A 3 -30.51 19.56 -42.48
N ALA A 4 -30.75 20.68 -41.80
CA ALA A 4 -29.72 21.59 -41.32
C ALA A 4 -29.23 21.16 -39.92
N LEU A 5 -27.94 20.90 -39.81
CA LEU A 5 -27.21 20.67 -38.56
C LEU A 5 -26.63 22.01 -38.09
N ILE A 6 -26.85 22.36 -36.83
CA ILE A 6 -26.20 23.49 -36.16
C ILE A 6 -24.97 22.92 -35.44
N SER A 7 -23.77 23.17 -35.99
CA SER A 7 -22.49 22.83 -35.34
C SER A 7 -21.91 24.03 -34.62
N VAL A 8 -21.67 23.89 -33.33
CA VAL A 8 -20.96 24.85 -32.47
C VAL A 8 -19.46 24.85 -32.83
N THR A 9 -18.91 26.03 -33.13
CA THR A 9 -17.51 26.24 -33.50
C THR A 9 -16.63 26.37 -32.26
N LEU A 10 -15.74 25.39 -32.03
CA LEU A 10 -14.72 25.42 -30.99
C LEU A 10 -13.35 25.73 -31.66
N ARG A 11 -12.71 26.81 -31.20
CA ARG A 11 -11.48 27.37 -31.78
C ARG A 11 -10.29 26.44 -31.52
N HIS A 12 -9.62 26.04 -32.59
CA HIS A 12 -8.36 25.28 -32.57
C HIS A 12 -7.20 26.21 -32.22
N LEU A 13 -6.44 25.88 -31.19
CA LEU A 13 -5.16 26.52 -30.84
C LEU A 13 -4.04 25.67 -31.45
N ASP A 14 -3.41 26.18 -32.51
CA ASP A 14 -2.26 25.55 -33.14
C ASP A 14 -1.01 25.71 -32.26
N ARG A 15 -0.44 24.58 -31.81
CA ARG A 15 0.88 24.51 -31.17
C ARG A 15 1.84 23.81 -32.12
N ALA A 16 2.72 24.59 -32.73
CA ALA A 16 3.78 24.12 -33.61
C ALA A 16 4.75 23.16 -32.89
N ALA A 17 5.07 22.03 -33.53
CA ALA A 17 6.11 21.09 -33.11
C ALA A 17 7.40 21.33 -33.91
N PRO A 18 8.59 21.38 -33.29
CA PRO A 18 9.84 21.52 -34.00
C PRO A 18 10.30 20.18 -34.61
N SER A 19 10.55 20.19 -35.93
CA SER A 19 11.17 19.09 -36.68
C SER A 19 12.67 19.00 -36.37
N TYR A 20 13.13 17.84 -35.90
CA TYR A 20 14.56 17.54 -35.75
C TYR A 20 15.13 16.99 -37.05
N PHE A 21 16.07 17.73 -37.63
CA PHE A 21 16.95 17.31 -38.73
C PHE A 21 17.99 16.29 -38.20
N ALA A 22 18.12 15.14 -38.85
CA ALA A 22 19.19 14.17 -38.57
C ALA A 22 20.42 14.44 -39.47
N PRO A 23 21.66 14.48 -38.92
CA PRO A 23 22.87 14.64 -39.72
C PRO A 23 23.42 13.28 -40.23
N PRO A 24 24.24 13.27 -41.30
CA PRO A 24 24.69 12.05 -41.97
C PRO A 24 25.88 11.39 -41.26
N VAL A 25 25.95 10.06 -41.33
CA VAL A 25 27.03 9.24 -40.76
C VAL A 25 28.25 9.23 -41.68
N ILE A 26 29.39 9.73 -41.19
CA ILE A 26 30.69 9.64 -41.86
C ILE A 26 31.44 8.43 -41.27
N ALA A 27 31.75 7.43 -42.10
CA ALA A 27 32.58 6.29 -41.71
C ALA A 27 34.07 6.69 -41.67
N ALA A 28 34.66 6.73 -40.48
CA ALA A 28 36.08 7.03 -40.29
C ALA A 28 36.95 5.76 -40.47
N LYS A 29 37.96 5.84 -41.33
CA LYS A 29 39.05 4.84 -41.42
C LYS A 29 40.03 5.06 -40.27
N THR A 30 40.24 4.06 -39.41
CA THR A 30 41.13 4.15 -38.25
C THR A 30 42.60 4.03 -38.64
N ILE A 31 43.40 5.05 -38.32
CA ILE A 31 44.87 5.02 -38.45
C ILE A 31 45.43 4.39 -37.16
N THR A 32 45.84 3.12 -37.21
CA THR A 32 46.48 2.45 -36.06
C THR A 32 47.97 2.80 -35.98
N SER A 33 48.50 3.08 -34.79
CA SER A 33 49.93 3.38 -34.60
C SER A 33 50.80 2.11 -34.68
N LYS A 34 52.08 2.24 -35.07
CA LYS A 34 53.03 1.11 -35.15
C LYS A 34 53.23 0.40 -33.79
N ALA A 35 53.04 1.14 -32.68
CA ALA A 35 53.10 0.60 -31.32
C ALA A 35 51.86 -0.25 -30.97
N THR A 36 50.67 0.13 -31.44
CA THR A 36 49.45 -0.66 -31.20
C THR A 36 49.45 -1.96 -32.01
N GLN A 37 50.00 -1.94 -33.23
CA GLN A 37 50.15 -3.15 -34.05
C GLN A 37 51.05 -4.20 -33.38
N LYS A 38 52.16 -3.79 -32.75
CA LYS A 38 53.02 -4.70 -31.99
C LYS A 38 52.29 -5.33 -30.79
N LYS A 39 51.55 -4.53 -30.02
CA LYS A 39 50.75 -5.03 -28.89
C LYS A 39 49.65 -5.99 -29.31
N ILE A 40 49.02 -5.76 -30.45
CA ILE A 40 48.01 -6.66 -31.02
C ILE A 40 48.66 -7.99 -31.42
N ALA A 41 49.82 -7.95 -32.08
CA ALA A 41 50.56 -9.15 -32.45
C ALA A 41 50.97 -9.98 -31.21
N GLU A 42 51.42 -9.32 -30.13
CA GLU A 42 51.71 -9.97 -28.85
C GLU A 42 50.47 -10.65 -28.25
N CYS A 43 49.31 -9.99 -28.28
CA CYS A 43 48.05 -10.57 -27.80
C CYS A 43 47.60 -11.77 -28.64
N CYS A 44 47.75 -11.71 -29.96
CA CYS A 44 47.45 -12.84 -30.86
C CYS A 44 48.37 -14.04 -30.59
N ASN A 45 49.65 -13.80 -30.28
CA ASN A 45 50.59 -14.85 -29.89
C ASN A 45 50.19 -15.52 -28.56
N ILE A 46 49.74 -14.74 -27.57
CA ILE A 46 49.28 -15.27 -26.27
C ILE A 46 48.04 -16.17 -26.45
N LEU A 47 47.11 -15.80 -27.33
CA LEU A 47 45.94 -16.63 -27.64
C LEU A 47 46.23 -17.74 -28.65
N ASN A 48 47.45 -17.80 -29.19
CA ASN A 48 47.90 -18.73 -30.22
C ASN A 48 47.07 -18.67 -31.52
N ILE A 49 46.81 -17.45 -32.01
CA ILE A 49 45.94 -17.16 -33.16
C ILE A 49 46.73 -16.37 -34.23
N PRO A 50 46.45 -16.56 -35.54
CA PRO A 50 47.00 -15.70 -36.60
C PRO A 50 46.59 -14.23 -36.45
N ILE A 51 47.49 -13.32 -36.83
CA ILE A 51 47.41 -11.86 -36.60
C ILE A 51 46.12 -11.22 -37.17
N ASP A 52 45.58 -11.75 -38.27
CA ASP A 52 44.40 -11.20 -38.97
C ASP A 52 43.10 -12.01 -38.73
N SER A 53 43.00 -12.71 -37.61
CA SER A 53 41.86 -13.61 -37.36
C SER A 53 40.57 -12.87 -37.00
N LYS A 54 39.43 -13.41 -37.45
CA LYS A 54 38.09 -12.90 -37.14
C LYS A 54 37.78 -13.03 -35.65
N GLN A 55 36.92 -12.14 -35.13
CA GLN A 55 36.54 -12.10 -33.72
C GLN A 55 35.97 -13.42 -33.18
N ASP A 56 35.29 -14.21 -34.01
CA ASP A 56 34.76 -15.50 -33.59
C ASP A 56 35.88 -16.48 -33.24
N VAL A 57 36.98 -16.47 -33.99
CA VAL A 57 38.17 -17.29 -33.72
C VAL A 57 38.82 -16.85 -32.40
N VAL A 58 38.89 -15.54 -32.15
CA VAL A 58 39.41 -14.96 -30.90
C VAL A 58 38.57 -15.39 -29.69
N ARG A 59 37.24 -15.42 -29.83
CA ARG A 59 36.33 -15.92 -28.77
C ARG A 59 36.51 -17.40 -28.51
N GLN A 60 36.58 -18.24 -29.55
CA GLN A 60 36.73 -19.68 -29.37
C GLN A 60 38.06 -20.03 -28.70
N ALA A 61 39.16 -19.43 -29.16
CA ALA A 61 40.47 -19.63 -28.57
C ALA A 61 40.51 -19.18 -27.09
N PHE A 62 39.87 -18.06 -26.75
CA PHE A 62 39.74 -17.65 -25.35
C PHE A 62 38.98 -18.68 -24.51
N LEU A 63 37.85 -19.20 -24.99
CA LEU A 63 37.07 -20.21 -24.27
C LEU A 63 37.86 -21.50 -24.06
N ASP A 64 38.62 -21.94 -25.07
CA ASP A 64 39.44 -23.15 -24.98
C ASP A 64 40.60 -22.98 -23.99
N LEU A 65 41.26 -21.82 -23.99
CA LEU A 65 42.34 -21.51 -23.05
C LEU A 65 41.80 -21.29 -21.63
N ALA A 66 40.63 -20.66 -21.48
CA ALA A 66 39.97 -20.47 -20.20
C ALA A 66 39.65 -21.82 -19.55
N LYS A 67 39.09 -22.78 -20.29
CA LYS A 67 38.83 -24.13 -19.76
C LYS A 67 40.10 -24.83 -19.29
N LYS A 68 41.25 -24.58 -19.93
CA LYS A 68 42.54 -25.21 -19.56
C LYS A 68 43.20 -24.56 -18.36
N TYR A 69 43.25 -23.23 -18.32
CA TYR A 69 44.05 -22.47 -17.34
C TYR A 69 43.25 -21.93 -16.15
N HIS A 70 41.92 -21.99 -16.17
CA HIS A 70 41.11 -21.47 -15.06
C HIS A 70 41.37 -22.26 -13.77
N PRO A 71 41.59 -21.59 -12.61
CA PRO A 71 41.97 -22.25 -11.36
C PRO A 71 40.92 -23.23 -10.82
N ASP A 72 39.66 -23.08 -11.25
CA ASP A 72 38.53 -23.93 -10.85
C ASP A 72 38.19 -25.01 -11.90
N SER A 73 38.93 -25.13 -13.01
CA SER A 73 38.60 -26.12 -14.05
C SER A 73 39.05 -27.55 -13.73
N GLY A 74 39.80 -27.75 -12.63
CA GLY A 74 40.33 -29.05 -12.23
C GLY A 74 41.37 -29.65 -13.18
N SER A 75 41.87 -28.86 -14.13
CA SER A 75 42.92 -29.22 -15.10
C SER A 75 44.29 -29.28 -14.42
N PRO A 76 45.18 -30.23 -14.80
CA PRO A 76 46.56 -30.26 -14.31
C PRO A 76 47.39 -29.05 -14.80
N GLU A 77 46.94 -28.35 -15.84
CA GLU A 77 47.57 -27.15 -16.39
C GLU A 77 46.99 -25.85 -15.80
N ALA A 78 46.06 -25.93 -14.83
CA ALA A 78 45.40 -24.76 -14.24
C ALA A 78 46.42 -23.83 -13.56
N ASP A 79 46.46 -22.57 -14.02
CA ASP A 79 47.46 -21.57 -13.61
C ASP A 79 46.83 -20.18 -13.70
N MET A 80 46.73 -19.52 -12.54
CA MET A 80 46.10 -18.21 -12.40
C MET A 80 46.80 -17.13 -13.22
N ASP A 81 48.14 -17.12 -13.26
CA ASP A 81 48.90 -16.08 -13.92
C ASP A 81 48.75 -16.17 -15.45
N LYS A 82 48.71 -17.40 -15.98
CA LYS A 82 48.43 -17.65 -17.40
C LYS A 82 47.02 -17.26 -17.78
N PHE A 83 46.03 -17.57 -16.93
CA PHE A 83 44.64 -17.19 -17.16
C PHE A 83 44.48 -15.66 -17.24
N VAL A 84 45.11 -14.92 -16.32
CA VAL A 84 45.10 -13.45 -16.33
C VAL A 84 45.76 -12.89 -17.59
N ALA A 85 46.84 -13.50 -18.09
CA ALA A 85 47.47 -13.10 -19.35
C ALA A 85 46.54 -13.30 -20.57
N VAL A 86 45.85 -14.45 -20.61
CA VAL A 86 44.87 -14.80 -21.66
C VAL A 86 43.66 -13.85 -21.63
N GLU A 87 43.12 -13.54 -20.45
CA GLU A 87 42.01 -12.59 -20.29
C GLU A 87 42.40 -11.18 -20.75
N ASN A 88 43.59 -10.73 -20.37
CA ASN A 88 44.09 -9.42 -20.79
C ASN A 88 44.28 -9.32 -22.31
N ALA A 89 44.82 -10.37 -22.95
CA ALA A 89 44.97 -10.43 -24.39
C ALA A 89 43.61 -10.36 -25.12
N PHE A 90 42.62 -11.15 -24.66
CA PHE A 90 41.27 -11.14 -25.21
C PHE A 90 40.58 -9.78 -25.07
N ARG A 91 40.73 -9.14 -23.91
CA ARG A 91 40.17 -7.81 -23.62
C ARG A 91 40.77 -6.73 -24.52
N VAL A 92 42.07 -6.79 -24.80
CA VAL A 92 42.76 -5.84 -25.70
C VAL A 92 42.30 -6.03 -27.15
N LEU A 93 42.21 -7.28 -27.62
CA LEU A 93 41.77 -7.58 -29.00
C LEU A 93 40.29 -7.22 -29.22
N SER A 94 39.42 -7.50 -28.25
CA SER A 94 38.01 -7.16 -28.35
C SER A 94 37.80 -5.65 -28.44
N LYS A 95 38.51 -4.86 -27.62
CA LYS A 95 38.47 -3.38 -27.67
C LYS A 95 38.92 -2.82 -29.01
N HIS A 96 39.94 -3.43 -29.62
CA HIS A 96 40.46 -2.96 -30.91
C HIS A 96 39.51 -3.30 -32.07
N ASN A 97 38.85 -4.47 -32.06
CA ASN A 97 38.03 -4.91 -33.18
C ASN A 97 36.63 -4.27 -33.22
N THR A 98 36.01 -4.00 -32.07
CA THR A 98 34.64 -3.44 -32.04
C THR A 98 34.58 -1.92 -32.01
N GLY A 99 35.70 -1.20 -31.83
CA GLY A 99 35.78 0.28 -31.82
C GLY A 99 34.98 0.99 -30.72
N VAL A 100 34.09 0.27 -30.05
CA VAL A 100 33.21 0.73 -28.99
C VAL A 100 33.66 0.03 -27.71
N SER A 101 34.09 0.81 -26.72
CA SER A 101 34.19 0.34 -25.35
C SER A 101 32.78 0.08 -24.82
N ASN A 102 32.21 -1.07 -25.14
CA ASN A 102 31.16 -1.64 -24.31
C ASN A 102 31.84 -2.06 -23.01
N LYS A 103 31.92 -1.13 -22.05
CA LYS A 103 31.99 -1.46 -20.62
C LYS A 103 30.64 -2.06 -20.24
N GLU A 104 30.30 -3.21 -20.80
CA GLU A 104 29.36 -4.10 -20.16
C GLU A 104 30.19 -4.78 -19.08
N GLU A 105 30.26 -4.10 -17.93
CA GLU A 105 30.60 -4.74 -16.66
C GLU A 105 29.74 -5.99 -16.59
N VAL A 106 30.39 -7.16 -16.47
CA VAL A 106 29.73 -8.43 -16.21
C VAL A 106 28.72 -8.18 -15.10
N GLU A 107 27.44 -8.25 -15.44
CA GLU A 107 26.35 -8.06 -14.48
C GLU A 107 26.60 -9.02 -13.35
N LYS A 108 27.04 -8.49 -12.21
CA LYS A 108 27.05 -9.19 -10.94
C LYS A 108 25.62 -9.64 -10.77
N ILE A 109 25.37 -10.95 -10.86
CA ILE A 109 24.05 -11.53 -10.65
C ILE A 109 23.70 -11.27 -9.18
N VAL A 110 23.19 -10.07 -8.92
CA VAL A 110 22.47 -9.74 -7.71
C VAL A 110 21.19 -10.53 -7.87
N PHE A 111 21.00 -11.57 -7.05
CA PHE A 111 19.71 -12.21 -6.94
C PHE A 111 18.69 -11.13 -6.57
N ASP A 112 17.94 -10.65 -7.56
CA ASP A 112 16.86 -9.69 -7.40
C ASP A 112 15.70 -10.43 -6.75
N ILE A 113 15.81 -10.67 -5.44
CA ILE A 113 14.64 -10.98 -4.63
C ILE A 113 13.81 -9.71 -4.66
N ARG A 114 12.84 -9.64 -5.57
CA ARG A 114 11.85 -8.57 -5.63
C ARG A 114 10.90 -8.65 -4.44
N HIS A 115 11.44 -8.45 -3.25
CA HIS A 115 10.67 -7.94 -2.15
C HIS A 115 10.61 -6.43 -2.34
N THR A 116 9.41 -5.87 -2.35
CA THR A 116 9.22 -4.44 -2.14
C THR A 116 9.88 -4.12 -0.81
N ALA A 117 11.11 -3.61 -0.85
CA ALA A 117 11.82 -3.21 0.37
C ALA A 117 10.86 -2.27 1.11
N PRO A 118 10.51 -2.54 2.37
CA PRO A 118 9.59 -1.69 3.11
C PRO A 118 10.10 -0.26 2.96
N GLN A 119 9.32 0.60 2.28
CA GLN A 119 9.72 1.97 1.90
C GLN A 119 9.93 2.89 3.13
N HIS A 120 9.88 2.30 4.33
CA HIS A 120 9.89 2.92 5.64
C HIS A 120 11.04 2.38 6.49
N ARG A 121 12.17 1.98 5.89
CA ARG A 121 13.43 1.87 6.64
C ARG A 121 13.91 3.27 7.02
N GLN A 122 13.25 3.88 7.99
CA GLN A 122 13.80 5.02 8.70
C GLN A 122 14.86 4.46 9.64
N TYR A 123 16.14 4.77 9.39
CA TYR A 123 17.17 4.56 10.41
C TYR A 123 16.73 5.30 11.67
N LEU A 124 16.92 4.69 12.84
CA LEU A 124 16.71 5.35 14.12
C LEU A 124 17.63 6.58 14.14
N SER A 125 17.12 7.76 13.79
CA SER A 125 17.88 8.98 13.91
C SER A 125 18.04 9.20 15.40
N TYR A 126 19.26 9.09 15.90
CA TYR A 126 19.56 9.31 17.32
C TYR A 126 19.41 10.78 17.72
N GLU A 127 18.57 11.56 17.02
CA GLU A 127 18.35 13.00 17.23
C GLU A 127 19.65 13.83 17.27
N GLY A 128 20.73 13.35 16.63
CA GLY A 128 22.05 13.97 16.70
C GLY A 128 22.84 13.68 17.99
N TYR A 129 22.34 12.81 18.88
CA TYR A 129 23.04 12.41 20.10
C TYR A 129 24.15 11.40 19.82
N GLY A 130 25.33 11.72 20.33
CA GLY A 130 26.46 10.81 20.43
C GLY A 130 27.45 10.85 19.25
N HIS A 131 28.67 10.40 19.51
CA HIS A 131 29.77 10.37 18.54
C HIS A 131 30.43 8.98 18.56
N GLY A 132 31.03 8.56 17.45
CA GLY A 132 31.70 7.26 17.33
C GLY A 132 30.88 6.19 16.61
N THR A 133 31.18 4.93 16.94
CA THR A 133 30.60 3.74 16.29
C THR A 133 29.09 3.61 16.51
N ILE A 134 28.41 2.85 15.67
CA ILE A 134 26.95 2.66 15.73
C ILE A 134 26.52 2.15 17.11
N PHE A 135 27.24 1.18 17.67
CA PHE A 135 26.94 0.62 18.99
C PHE A 135 27.14 1.63 20.14
N GLN A 136 28.20 2.43 20.09
CA GLN A 136 28.46 3.49 21.07
C GLN A 136 27.37 4.56 21.04
N ARG A 137 26.94 4.96 19.84
CA ARG A 137 25.87 5.94 19.64
C ARG A 137 24.52 5.42 20.13
N GLN A 138 24.22 4.15 19.88
CA GLN A 138 23.04 3.49 20.42
C GLN A 138 23.03 3.54 21.95
N LYS A 139 24.15 3.15 22.59
CA LYS A 139 24.29 3.17 24.05
C LYS A 139 24.09 4.58 24.63
N GLN A 140 24.71 5.59 24.00
CA GLN A 140 24.56 7.00 24.41
C GLN A 140 23.12 7.50 24.24
N TYR A 141 22.46 7.19 23.12
CA TYR A 141 21.07 7.57 22.91
C TYR A 141 20.12 6.88 23.90
N THR A 142 20.35 5.59 24.21
CA THR A 142 19.56 4.91 25.24
C THR A 142 19.70 5.56 26.61
N GLN A 143 20.91 6.01 26.97
CA GLN A 143 21.16 6.74 28.21
C GLN A 143 20.48 8.13 28.20
N ALA A 144 20.59 8.87 27.11
CA ALA A 144 19.94 10.17 26.96
C ALA A 144 18.41 10.07 27.02
N ARG A 145 17.84 9.04 26.39
CA ARG A 145 16.40 8.74 26.45
C ARG A 145 15.94 8.42 27.88
N ALA A 146 16.70 7.62 28.62
CA ALA A 146 16.40 7.31 30.02
C ALA A 146 16.47 8.56 30.90
N MET A 147 17.47 9.42 30.70
CA MET A 147 17.60 10.69 31.43
C MET A 147 16.43 11.63 31.13
N LYS A 148 16.04 11.77 29.85
CA LYS A 148 14.87 12.58 29.46
C LYS A 148 13.58 12.04 30.07
N ALA A 149 13.38 10.73 30.10
CA ALA A 149 12.23 10.12 30.77
C ALA A 149 12.22 10.42 32.28
N ALA A 150 13.37 10.37 32.95
CA ALA A 150 13.49 10.72 34.36
C ALA A 150 13.16 12.19 34.62
N ILE A 151 13.64 13.10 33.76
CA ILE A 151 13.32 14.54 33.83
C ILE A 151 11.81 14.75 33.65
N ASN A 152 11.20 14.15 32.63
CA ASN A 152 9.76 14.29 32.38
C ASN A 152 8.91 13.76 33.54
N VAL A 153 9.31 12.65 34.19
CA VAL A 153 8.62 12.13 35.38
C VAL A 153 8.78 13.09 36.56
N MET A 154 9.97 13.66 36.76
CA MET A 154 10.21 14.64 37.81
C MET A 154 9.39 15.91 37.56
N GLU A 155 9.36 16.42 36.34
CA GLU A 155 8.58 17.58 35.92
C GLU A 155 7.09 17.33 36.15
N HIS A 156 6.55 16.20 35.69
CA HIS A 156 5.16 15.83 35.96
C HIS A 156 4.86 15.70 37.46
N ARG A 157 5.80 15.20 38.27
CA ARG A 157 5.65 15.13 39.74
C ARG A 157 5.65 16.52 40.37
N ILE A 158 6.50 17.43 39.89
CA ILE A 158 6.53 18.83 40.32
C ILE A 158 5.23 19.53 39.91
N GLU A 159 4.79 19.39 38.67
CA GLU A 159 3.51 19.92 38.18
C GLU A 159 2.34 19.39 38.99
N LYS A 160 2.31 18.09 39.29
CA LYS A 160 1.28 17.48 40.15
C LYS A 160 1.32 18.03 41.58
N ALA A 161 2.51 18.23 42.15
CA ALA A 161 2.68 18.82 43.49
C ALA A 161 2.23 20.29 43.51
N VAL A 162 2.64 21.09 42.52
CA VAL A 162 2.24 22.50 42.37
C VAL A 162 0.75 22.63 42.07
N ALA A 163 0.18 21.73 41.26
CA ALA A 163 -1.25 21.64 41.05
C ALA A 163 -1.97 21.30 42.35
N SER A 164 -1.46 20.35 43.14
CA SER A 164 -2.05 20.01 44.45
C SER A 164 -2.03 21.19 45.43
N ASP A 165 -0.94 21.96 45.47
CA ASP A 165 -0.84 23.19 46.27
C ASP A 165 -1.82 24.28 45.78
N LYS A 166 -1.92 24.47 44.46
CA LYS A 166 -2.95 25.35 43.85
C LYS A 166 -4.37 24.84 44.07
N THR A 167 -4.60 23.53 44.17
CA THR A 167 -5.93 22.95 44.43
C THR A 167 -6.39 23.17 45.85
N LEU A 168 -5.47 23.24 46.83
CA LEU A 168 -5.80 23.60 48.22
C LEU A 168 -6.14 25.09 48.34
N MET A 169 -5.43 25.97 47.63
CA MET A 169 -5.76 27.41 47.58
C MET A 169 -7.04 27.72 46.77
N LYS A 170 -7.54 26.76 45.97
CA LYS A 170 -8.75 26.90 45.14
C LYS A 170 -9.85 25.89 45.51
N LYS A 171 -9.87 25.36 46.74
CA LYS A 171 -10.97 24.54 47.25
C LYS A 171 -12.09 25.41 47.83
N GLY A 172 -12.53 26.39 47.04
CA GLY A 172 -13.60 27.31 47.43
C GLY A 172 -14.51 27.69 46.27
N GLN A 173 -13.96 27.92 45.07
CA GLN A 173 -14.75 28.42 43.95
C GLN A 173 -14.16 27.97 42.60
N GLY A 174 -14.92 27.19 41.84
CA GLY A 174 -14.81 27.20 40.37
C GLY A 174 -14.20 25.99 39.67
N TYR A 175 -14.68 24.77 39.96
CA TYR A 175 -14.47 23.61 39.07
C TYR A 175 -15.56 23.45 37.98
N SER A 176 -16.59 24.30 37.95
CA SER A 176 -17.68 24.21 36.95
C SER A 176 -17.58 25.18 35.76
N LYS A 177 -16.47 25.92 35.58
CA LYS A 177 -16.40 27.00 34.55
C LYS A 177 -15.20 26.92 33.60
N LYS A 178 -14.86 25.72 33.11
CA LYS A 178 -13.81 25.57 32.08
C LYS A 178 -14.22 24.77 30.84
N HIS A 179 -15.51 24.50 30.64
CA HIS A 179 -15.96 23.87 29.41
C HIS A 179 -16.52 24.87 28.38
N ASP A 180 -16.54 26.18 28.63
CA ASP A 180 -16.99 27.17 27.62
C ASP A 180 -15.97 27.41 26.48
N ILE A 181 -15.61 26.35 25.77
CA ILE A 181 -15.08 26.43 24.41
C ILE A 181 -16.26 26.13 23.49
N LYS A 182 -16.95 27.20 23.12
CA LYS A 182 -18.10 27.22 22.21
C LYS A 182 -17.62 26.84 20.81
N THR A 183 -17.82 25.59 20.41
CA THR A 183 -17.64 25.17 19.01
C THR A 183 -18.90 24.51 18.48
N LYS A 184 -19.09 24.74 17.18
CA LYS A 184 -20.22 24.51 16.28
C LYS A 184 -20.89 23.12 16.24
N TYR A 185 -20.53 22.17 17.09
CA TYR A 185 -21.09 20.80 17.11
C TYR A 185 -21.63 20.48 18.51
N GLY A 186 -22.88 20.89 18.77
CA GLY A 186 -23.50 20.74 20.09
C GLY A 186 -23.68 19.28 20.52
N PHE A 187 -23.93 18.37 19.57
CA PHE A 187 -24.14 16.95 19.87
C PHE A 187 -22.84 16.24 20.28
N ASP A 188 -21.77 16.39 19.51
CA ASP A 188 -20.46 15.80 19.84
C ASP A 188 -19.97 16.25 21.22
N ARG A 189 -20.26 17.50 21.59
CA ARG A 189 -19.95 18.03 22.91
C ARG A 189 -20.79 17.39 24.02
N LEU A 190 -22.10 17.22 23.82
CA LEU A 190 -22.96 16.54 24.80
C LEU A 190 -22.50 15.10 25.04
N VAL A 191 -22.11 14.41 23.97
CA VAL A 191 -21.56 13.05 24.05
C VAL A 191 -20.24 13.04 24.84
N GLU A 192 -19.31 13.97 24.56
CA GLU A 192 -18.04 14.08 25.28
C GLU A 192 -18.25 14.41 26.77
N ASP A 193 -19.13 15.36 27.08
CA ASP A 193 -19.45 15.75 28.46
C ASP A 193 -20.03 14.55 29.23
N LEU A 194 -20.90 13.75 28.60
CA LEU A 194 -21.46 12.54 29.17
C LEU A 194 -20.39 11.46 29.42
N ILE A 195 -19.49 11.25 28.46
CA ILE A 195 -18.38 10.30 28.61
C ILE A 195 -17.46 10.72 29.76
N GLN A 196 -17.11 12.00 29.87
CA GLN A 196 -16.28 12.54 30.96
C GLN A 196 -16.96 12.43 32.33
N GLU A 197 -18.27 12.64 32.38
CA GLU A 197 -19.07 12.44 33.60
C GLU A 197 -19.04 10.97 34.04
N SER A 198 -19.29 10.03 33.11
CA SER A 198 -19.23 8.58 33.38
C SER A 198 -17.84 8.11 33.80
N MET A 199 -16.77 8.66 33.22
CA MET A 199 -15.39 8.42 33.67
C MET A 199 -15.16 8.92 35.10
N SER A 200 -15.64 10.12 35.41
CA SER A 200 -15.50 10.72 36.76
C SER A 200 -16.29 9.95 37.82
N LYS A 201 -17.45 9.39 37.45
CA LYS A 201 -18.25 8.49 38.30
C LYS A 201 -17.60 7.12 38.50
N GLY A 202 -16.60 6.77 37.69
CA GLY A 202 -15.92 5.48 37.77
C GLY A 202 -16.73 4.31 37.20
N GLU A 203 -17.69 4.58 36.31
CA GLU A 203 -18.54 3.53 35.69
C GLU A 203 -17.71 2.50 34.88
N PHE A 204 -16.52 2.89 34.43
CA PHE A 204 -15.58 2.03 33.72
C PHE A 204 -14.65 1.20 34.65
N GLU A 205 -14.65 1.45 35.95
CA GLU A 205 -13.65 0.85 36.85
C GLU A 205 -13.95 -0.61 37.22
N ASN A 206 -15.23 -0.98 37.35
CA ASN A 206 -15.68 -2.30 37.84
C ASN A 206 -16.49 -3.08 36.79
N LEU A 207 -16.12 -2.95 35.52
CA LEU A 207 -16.77 -3.71 34.45
C LEU A 207 -16.43 -5.20 34.52
N SER A 208 -17.44 -6.04 34.28
CA SER A 208 -17.27 -7.49 34.23
C SER A 208 -16.27 -7.87 33.12
N GLY A 209 -15.18 -8.55 33.48
CA GLY A 209 -14.15 -8.95 32.51
C GLY A 209 -13.02 -7.94 32.30
N LYS A 210 -12.97 -6.83 33.04
CA LYS A 210 -11.83 -5.91 33.03
C LYS A 210 -10.51 -6.64 33.31
N GLY A 211 -9.52 -6.43 32.46
CA GLY A 211 -8.18 -7.04 32.57
C GLY A 211 -8.11 -8.52 32.14
N LYS A 212 -9.22 -9.14 31.72
CA LYS A 212 -9.23 -10.50 31.15
C LYS A 212 -9.24 -10.41 29.62
N PRO A 213 -8.64 -11.38 28.90
CA PRO A 213 -8.73 -11.43 27.45
C PRO A 213 -10.20 -11.50 27.02
N LEU A 214 -10.54 -10.74 25.97
CA LEU A 214 -11.88 -10.77 25.40
C LEU A 214 -12.13 -12.18 24.85
N LYS A 215 -13.34 -12.72 25.09
CA LYS A 215 -13.73 -13.99 24.50
C LYS A 215 -13.80 -13.79 22.99
N ASN A 216 -13.16 -14.67 22.21
CA ASN A 216 -13.31 -14.68 20.75
C ASN A 216 -14.74 -15.09 20.40
N GLN A 217 -15.60 -14.09 20.25
CA GLN A 217 -16.99 -14.24 19.84
C GLN A 217 -17.16 -13.91 18.35
N ASN A 218 -16.09 -13.98 17.55
CA ASN A 218 -16.21 -13.70 16.13
C ASN A 218 -16.92 -14.88 15.44
N ASN A 219 -18.25 -14.81 15.45
CA ASN A 219 -19.12 -15.85 14.91
C ASN A 219 -19.11 -15.84 13.37
N ASN A 220 -18.67 -14.73 12.75
CA ASN A 220 -18.64 -14.58 11.30
C ASN A 220 -17.21 -14.29 10.82
N PRO A 221 -16.54 -15.25 10.13
CA PRO A 221 -15.20 -15.07 9.58
C PRO A 221 -15.06 -13.91 8.58
N TYR A 222 -16.17 -13.43 8.02
CA TYR A 222 -16.19 -12.37 7.01
C TYR A 222 -16.27 -10.96 7.60
N VAL A 223 -16.49 -10.82 8.91
CA VAL A 223 -16.59 -9.52 9.59
C VAL A 223 -15.35 -9.34 10.47
N ASP A 224 -14.74 -8.17 10.40
CA ASP A 224 -13.62 -7.84 11.27
C ASP A 224 -14.09 -7.70 12.74
N PHE A 225 -13.15 -7.82 13.66
CA PHE A 225 -13.46 -7.77 15.09
C PHE A 225 -14.11 -6.44 15.49
N THR A 226 -13.66 -5.34 14.89
CA THR A 226 -14.12 -3.98 15.18
C THR A 226 -15.56 -3.74 14.74
N THR A 227 -15.93 -4.08 13.51
CA THR A 227 -17.31 -3.94 13.02
C THR A 227 -18.24 -4.88 13.75
N HIS A 228 -17.82 -6.13 14.02
CA HIS A 228 -18.64 -7.04 14.82
C HIS A 228 -18.94 -6.45 16.19
N LYS A 229 -17.92 -5.92 16.89
CA LYS A 229 -18.13 -5.36 18.23
C LYS A 229 -18.97 -4.09 18.22
N LEU A 230 -18.78 -3.24 17.21
CA LEU A 230 -19.64 -2.06 17.02
C LEU A 230 -21.10 -2.46 16.84
N ASN A 231 -21.37 -3.41 15.94
CA ASN A 231 -22.72 -3.91 15.70
C ASN A 231 -23.34 -4.54 16.94
N GLU A 232 -22.56 -5.32 17.69
CA GLU A 232 -22.99 -5.90 18.97
C GLU A 232 -23.38 -4.81 19.99
N VAL A 233 -22.58 -3.76 20.11
CA VAL A 233 -22.88 -2.62 21.00
C VAL A 233 -24.15 -1.90 20.54
N LEU A 234 -24.32 -1.67 19.24
CA LEU A 234 -25.52 -1.04 18.70
C LEU A 234 -26.78 -1.86 19.00
N ILE A 235 -26.72 -3.18 18.76
CA ILE A 235 -27.83 -4.11 19.02
C ILE A 235 -28.15 -4.15 20.52
N ASN A 236 -27.14 -4.24 21.39
CA ASN A 236 -27.34 -4.28 22.85
C ASN A 236 -27.98 -2.98 23.39
N ASN A 237 -27.76 -1.85 22.71
CA ASN A 237 -28.40 -0.56 23.03
C ASN A 237 -29.76 -0.36 22.33
N GLY A 238 -30.25 -1.36 21.58
CA GLY A 238 -31.51 -1.27 20.84
C GLY A 238 -31.46 -0.35 19.62
N PHE A 239 -30.27 -0.04 19.10
CA PHE A 239 -30.12 0.77 17.90
C PHE A 239 -30.21 -0.11 16.64
N THR A 240 -31.14 0.22 15.74
CA THR A 240 -31.30 -0.42 14.44
C THR A 240 -31.11 0.59 13.31
N PRO A 241 -30.26 0.30 12.32
CA PRO A 241 -30.16 1.12 11.11
C PRO A 241 -31.49 1.28 10.37
N GLU A 242 -31.66 2.42 9.70
CA GLU A 242 -32.87 2.78 8.95
C GLU A 242 -33.29 1.70 7.96
N TRP A 243 -32.35 1.14 7.19
CA TRP A 243 -32.65 0.09 6.20
C TRP A 243 -33.21 -1.19 6.84
N ILE A 244 -32.85 -1.51 8.09
CA ILE A 244 -33.43 -2.66 8.81
C ILE A 244 -34.88 -2.35 9.18
N THR A 245 -35.12 -1.14 9.69
CA THR A 245 -36.46 -0.68 10.04
C THR A 245 -37.36 -0.67 8.81
N LEU A 246 -36.91 -0.09 7.70
CA LEU A 246 -37.63 -0.05 6.43
C LEU A 246 -37.90 -1.46 5.89
N ALA A 247 -36.91 -2.36 5.93
CA ALA A 247 -37.11 -3.75 5.50
C ALA A 247 -38.20 -4.45 6.34
N LYS A 248 -38.18 -4.22 7.65
CA LYS A 248 -39.19 -4.77 8.55
C LYS A 248 -40.58 -4.20 8.27
N GLU A 249 -40.69 -2.91 7.96
CA GLU A 249 -41.95 -2.26 7.56
C GLU A 249 -42.48 -2.87 6.25
N ILE A 250 -41.62 -3.04 5.25
CA ILE A 250 -41.98 -3.69 3.97
C ILE A 250 -42.48 -5.13 4.22
N ASP A 251 -41.80 -5.91 5.05
CA ASP A 251 -42.23 -7.28 5.37
C ASP A 251 -43.61 -7.28 6.06
N GLN A 252 -43.87 -6.32 6.94
CA GLN A 252 -45.18 -6.16 7.60
C GLN A 252 -46.28 -5.75 6.62
N GLU A 253 -45.99 -4.85 5.69
CA GLU A 253 -46.91 -4.45 4.62
C GLU A 253 -47.25 -5.64 3.71
N ILE A 254 -46.23 -6.42 3.33
CA ILE A 254 -46.41 -7.64 2.54
C ILE A 254 -47.32 -8.64 3.26
N ASP A 255 -47.10 -8.87 4.56
CA ASP A 255 -47.92 -9.80 5.33
C ASP A 255 -49.35 -9.30 5.54
N SER A 256 -49.54 -7.99 5.72
CA SER A 256 -50.88 -7.37 5.77
C SER A 256 -51.62 -7.55 4.45
N LEU A 257 -50.95 -7.28 3.31
CA LEU A 257 -51.48 -7.45 1.97
C LEU A 257 -51.88 -8.92 1.70
N LYS A 258 -51.07 -9.89 2.15
CA LYS A 258 -51.43 -11.31 2.03
C LYS A 258 -52.69 -11.67 2.82
N GLU A 259 -52.88 -11.10 4.00
CA GLU A 259 -54.06 -11.37 4.83
C GLU A 259 -55.33 -10.74 4.23
N GLU A 260 -55.22 -9.56 3.65
CA GLU A 260 -56.30 -8.92 2.88
C GLU A 260 -56.70 -9.77 1.68
N ILE A 261 -55.73 -10.16 0.84
CA ILE A 261 -55.98 -11.03 -0.32
C ILE A 261 -56.58 -12.38 0.10
N ARG A 262 -56.14 -12.94 1.23
CA ARG A 262 -56.71 -14.19 1.77
C ARG A 262 -58.16 -14.01 2.20
N SER A 263 -58.47 -12.90 2.87
CA SER A 263 -59.83 -12.57 3.31
C SER A 263 -60.76 -12.40 2.11
N ASP A 264 -60.33 -11.64 1.10
CA ASP A 264 -61.04 -11.46 -0.16
C ASP A 264 -61.27 -12.79 -0.90
N ARG A 265 -60.25 -13.66 -0.90
CA ARG A 265 -60.33 -14.98 -1.50
C ARG A 265 -61.33 -15.89 -0.79
N MET A 266 -61.51 -15.74 0.53
CA MET A 266 -62.45 -16.55 1.32
C MET A 266 -63.91 -16.32 0.94
N TYR A 267 -64.26 -15.11 0.47
CA TYR A 267 -65.60 -14.79 -0.02
C TYR A 267 -65.90 -15.38 -1.40
N LEU A 268 -64.87 -15.88 -2.11
CA LEU A 268 -65.02 -16.50 -3.42
C LEU A 268 -65.24 -18.02 -3.29
N GLY A 269 -66.02 -18.59 -4.21
CA GLY A 269 -66.33 -20.02 -4.23
C GLY A 269 -65.13 -20.94 -4.51
N PRO A 270 -65.30 -22.26 -4.35
CA PRO A 270 -64.27 -23.24 -4.69
C PRO A 270 -63.90 -23.16 -6.17
N TYR A 271 -62.66 -23.53 -6.48
CA TYR A 271 -62.22 -23.62 -7.88
C TYR A 271 -62.91 -24.81 -8.58
N PRO A 272 -63.37 -24.68 -9.85
CA PRO A 272 -63.32 -23.51 -10.73
C PRO A 272 -64.34 -22.42 -10.35
N LEU A 273 -63.88 -21.16 -10.39
CA LEU A 273 -64.69 -19.99 -10.05
C LEU A 273 -65.81 -19.76 -11.08
N LYS A 274 -66.93 -19.22 -10.62
CA LYS A 274 -68.00 -18.72 -11.50
C LYS A 274 -67.51 -17.48 -12.26
N GLU A 275 -68.06 -17.24 -13.45
CA GLU A 275 -67.68 -16.12 -14.32
C GLU A 275 -67.78 -14.75 -13.62
N GLU A 276 -68.81 -14.56 -12.78
CA GLU A 276 -68.97 -13.36 -11.95
C GLU A 276 -67.89 -13.21 -10.87
N ASP A 277 -67.43 -14.33 -10.30
CA ASP A 277 -66.43 -14.36 -9.24
C ASP A 277 -65.01 -14.21 -9.80
N VAL A 278 -64.78 -14.64 -11.05
CA VAL A 278 -63.55 -14.35 -11.80
C VAL A 278 -63.41 -12.85 -12.03
N ALA A 279 -64.47 -12.17 -12.50
CA ALA A 279 -64.43 -10.73 -12.72
C ALA A 279 -64.21 -9.92 -11.43
N LYS A 280 -64.72 -10.40 -10.29
CA LYS A 280 -64.43 -9.79 -8.97
C LYS A 280 -62.98 -10.00 -8.57
N TRP A 281 -62.46 -11.21 -8.73
CA TRP A 281 -61.07 -11.54 -8.43
C TRP A 281 -60.08 -10.72 -9.27
N GLU A 282 -60.38 -10.51 -10.54
CA GLU A 282 -59.52 -9.71 -11.43
C GLU A 282 -59.48 -8.23 -11.04
N ARG A 283 -60.59 -7.65 -10.57
CA ARG A 283 -60.59 -6.29 -10.01
C ARG A 283 -59.77 -6.19 -8.72
N ILE A 284 -59.89 -7.17 -7.82
CA ILE A 284 -59.10 -7.23 -6.59
C ILE A 284 -57.62 -7.33 -6.94
N TYR A 285 -57.27 -8.18 -7.91
CA TYR A 285 -55.90 -8.33 -8.39
C TYR A 285 -55.33 -7.02 -8.95
N GLU A 286 -56.03 -6.35 -9.87
CA GLU A 286 -55.55 -5.09 -10.45
C GLU A 286 -55.45 -3.98 -9.40
N SER A 287 -56.41 -3.88 -8.46
CA SER A 287 -56.33 -2.92 -7.35
C SER A 287 -55.10 -3.13 -6.47
N ASN A 288 -54.79 -4.38 -6.10
CA ASN A 288 -53.63 -4.70 -5.26
C ASN A 288 -52.30 -4.50 -6.02
N LYS A 289 -52.31 -4.75 -7.33
CA LYS A 289 -51.17 -4.52 -8.21
C LYS A 289 -50.86 -3.03 -8.40
N GLU A 290 -51.90 -2.19 -8.52
CA GLU A 290 -51.75 -0.73 -8.55
C GLU A 290 -51.12 -0.22 -7.23
N LEU A 291 -51.64 -0.66 -6.08
CA LEU A 291 -51.09 -0.30 -4.76
C LEU A 291 -49.61 -0.68 -4.62
N ALA A 292 -49.22 -1.88 -5.07
CA ALA A 292 -47.84 -2.34 -5.04
C ALA A 292 -46.91 -1.57 -6.00
N SER A 293 -47.46 -0.91 -7.03
CA SER A 293 -46.70 -0.15 -8.03
C SER A 293 -46.62 1.35 -7.77
N SER A 294 -47.44 1.88 -6.86
CA SER A 294 -47.52 3.31 -6.55
C SER A 294 -46.53 3.80 -5.49
N ASN A 295 -45.82 2.87 -4.83
CA ASN A 295 -44.71 3.14 -3.90
C ASN A 295 -43.36 2.85 -4.56
#